data_AF-A0A7K4AMX1-F1
#
_entry.id   AF-A0A7K4AMX1-F1
#
_cell.length_a   1.000
_cell.length_b   1.000
_cell.length_c   1.000
_cell.angle_alpha   90.00
_cell.angle_beta   90.00
_cell.angle_gamma   90.00
#
_symmetry.space_group_name_H-M   'P 1'
#
loop_
_entity.id
_entity.type
_entity.pdbx_description
1 polymer ?
#
loop_
_entity_poly.entity_id
_entity_poly.type
_entity_poly.pdbx_seq_one_letter_code
_entity_poly.pdbx_strand_id
1 'polypeptide(L)'
;MSEKEAMEIHCRRRRRIPSKIWLSSGFRVTLIKMGIDKAGSINQLGRELGYRSRVHPGWSVRQILVGKQSFPLDRLKAFAEFLEYPLDDILRHQIDPSAVTTESTRLALEANGMPFYMPR
;
A
#
# COMPACT_ATOMS: atom_id res chain seq x y z
N MET A 1 -14.13 -25.05 30.19
CA MET A 1 -14.17 -24.30 28.91
C MET A 1 -14.80 -25.18 27.87
N SER A 2 -15.85 -24.70 27.21
CA SER A 2 -16.63 -25.48 26.25
C SER A 2 -15.96 -25.51 24.88
N GLU A 3 -16.09 -26.61 24.12
CA GLU A 3 -15.67 -26.69 22.71
C GLU A 3 -16.29 -25.57 21.85
N LYS A 4 -17.48 -25.07 22.25
CA LYS A 4 -18.11 -23.91 21.60
C LYS A 4 -17.35 -22.60 21.84
N GLU A 5 -16.82 -22.37 23.05
CA GLU A 5 -15.98 -21.21 23.35
C GLU A 5 -14.63 -21.30 22.63
N ALA A 6 -14.02 -22.50 22.58
CA ALA A 6 -12.79 -22.74 21.83
C ALA A 6 -12.99 -22.52 20.33
N MET A 7 -14.11 -22.95 19.77
CA MET A 7 -14.46 -22.75 18.36
C MET A 7 -14.82 -21.28 18.04
N GLU A 8 -15.45 -20.55 18.96
CA GLU A 8 -15.75 -19.13 18.80
C GLU A 8 -14.48 -18.25 18.90
N ILE A 9 -13.55 -18.61 19.79
CA ILE A 9 -12.19 -18.02 19.86
C ILE A 9 -11.39 -18.36 18.59
N HIS A 10 -11.51 -19.59 18.09
CA HIS A 10 -10.86 -20.05 16.85
C HIS A 10 -11.42 -19.35 15.60
N CYS A 11 -12.74 -19.14 15.53
CA CYS A 11 -13.39 -18.35 14.46
C CYS A 11 -13.06 -16.86 14.53
N ARG A 12 -12.91 -16.27 15.74
CA ARG A 12 -12.38 -14.90 15.91
C ARG A 12 -10.92 -14.75 15.49
N ARG A 13 -10.17 -15.85 15.42
CA ARG A 13 -8.82 -15.94 14.85
C ARG A 13 -8.80 -16.17 13.34
N ARG A 14 -9.92 -16.00 12.61
CA ARG A 14 -9.85 -15.66 11.19
C ARG A 14 -8.97 -14.42 11.06
N ARG A 15 -7.73 -14.61 10.58
CA ARG A 15 -6.66 -13.61 10.49
C ARG A 15 -7.25 -12.24 10.13
N ARG A 16 -7.44 -11.38 11.13
CA ARG A 16 -7.97 -10.04 10.92
C ARG A 16 -6.92 -9.30 10.10
N ILE A 17 -7.24 -8.94 8.87
CA ILE A 17 -6.33 -8.18 8.02
C ILE A 17 -5.94 -6.91 8.79
N PRO A 18 -4.64 -6.61 8.96
CA PRO A 18 -4.22 -5.43 9.68
C PRO A 18 -4.78 -4.16 9.04
N SER A 19 -5.09 -3.14 9.85
CA SER A 19 -5.56 -1.85 9.33
C SER A 19 -4.48 -1.06 8.59
N LYS A 20 -3.21 -1.41 8.81
CA LYS A 20 -2.01 -0.83 8.19
C LYS A 20 -1.23 -1.92 7.47
N ILE A 21 -1.06 -1.77 6.16
CA ILE A 21 -0.42 -2.75 5.29
C ILE A 21 0.90 -2.18 4.77
N TRP A 22 1.99 -2.89 5.04
CA TRP A 22 3.30 -2.61 4.48
C TRP A 22 3.55 -3.58 3.33
N LEU A 23 3.89 -3.05 2.17
CA LEU A 23 4.21 -3.84 0.98
C LEU A 23 5.71 -3.76 0.69
N SER A 24 6.26 -4.84 0.13
CA SER A 24 7.66 -4.89 -0.30
C SER A 24 7.99 -3.71 -1.23
N SER A 25 9.20 -3.15 -1.10
CA SER A 25 9.57 -1.92 -1.81
C SER A 25 9.41 -2.04 -3.33
N GLY A 26 9.83 -3.17 -3.92
CA GLY A 26 9.67 -3.43 -5.34
C GLY A 26 8.20 -3.40 -5.78
N PHE A 27 7.36 -4.21 -5.15
CA PHE A 27 5.94 -4.29 -5.51
C PHE A 27 5.20 -2.98 -5.22
N ARG A 28 5.46 -2.34 -4.08
CA ARG A 28 4.86 -1.05 -3.70
C ARG A 28 5.13 0.03 -4.75
N VAL A 29 6.37 0.15 -5.20
CA VAL A 29 6.73 1.16 -6.21
C VAL A 29 6.06 0.84 -7.54
N THR A 30 6.08 -0.42 -7.99
CA THR A 30 5.41 -0.84 -9.22
C THR A 30 3.90 -0.58 -9.17
N LEU A 31 3.22 -0.96 -8.07
CA LEU A 31 1.79 -0.74 -7.90
C LEU A 31 1.44 0.75 -7.95
N ILE A 32 2.20 1.59 -7.24
CA ILE A 32 1.98 3.05 -7.26
C ILE A 32 2.27 3.64 -8.64
N LYS A 33 3.31 3.17 -9.33
CA LYS A 33 3.59 3.58 -10.71
C LYS A 33 2.40 3.27 -11.62
N MET A 34 1.88 2.05 -11.59
CA MET A 34 0.68 1.68 -12.37
C MET A 34 -0.51 2.60 -12.05
N GLY A 35 -0.71 2.94 -10.77
CA GLY A 35 -1.74 3.89 -10.36
C GLY A 35 -1.52 5.29 -10.91
N ILE A 36 -0.28 5.79 -10.88
CA ILE A 36 0.08 7.11 -11.43
C ILE A 36 -0.14 7.10 -12.94
N ASP A 37 0.28 6.05 -13.63
CA ASP A 37 0.12 5.91 -15.08
C ASP A 37 -1.36 5.87 -15.47
N LYS A 38 -2.22 5.13 -14.74
CA LYS A 38 -3.68 5.09 -14.96
C LYS A 38 -4.36 6.42 -14.64
N ALA A 39 -3.97 7.09 -13.55
CA ALA A 39 -4.57 8.35 -13.12
C ALA A 39 -4.00 9.60 -13.83
N GLY A 40 -2.87 9.48 -14.52
CA GLY A 40 -2.15 10.58 -15.18
C GLY A 40 -1.27 11.43 -14.23
N SER A 41 -1.44 11.34 -12.91
CA SER A 41 -0.53 11.97 -11.94
C SER A 41 -0.69 11.41 -10.53
N ILE A 42 0.33 11.60 -9.68
CA ILE A 42 0.25 11.23 -8.25
C ILE A 42 -0.86 11.98 -7.49
N ASN A 43 -1.18 13.20 -7.91
CA ASN A 43 -2.26 13.99 -7.30
C ASN A 43 -3.63 13.44 -7.70
N GLN A 44 -3.82 13.10 -8.98
CA GLN A 44 -5.06 12.48 -9.41
C GLN A 44 -5.24 11.12 -8.75
N LEU A 45 -4.18 10.29 -8.69
CA LEU A 45 -4.22 9.03 -7.94
C LEU A 45 -4.63 9.27 -6.48
N GLY A 46 -4.07 10.29 -5.82
CA GLY A 46 -4.49 10.67 -4.47
C GLY A 46 -6.00 10.91 -4.35
N ARG A 47 -6.62 11.59 -5.33
CA ARG A 47 -8.06 11.83 -5.37
C ARG A 47 -8.86 10.55 -5.60
N GLU A 48 -8.44 9.70 -6.53
CA GLU A 48 -9.08 8.41 -6.81
C GLU A 48 -9.08 7.51 -5.57
N LEU A 49 -7.98 7.49 -4.82
CA LEU A 49 -7.87 6.75 -3.56
C LEU A 49 -8.64 7.43 -2.41
N GLY A 50 -9.31 8.56 -2.67
CA GLY A 50 -10.15 9.29 -1.74
C GLY A 50 -9.39 10.11 -0.69
N TYR A 51 -8.13 10.46 -0.94
CA TYR A 51 -7.41 11.46 -0.14
C TYR A 51 -7.93 12.86 -0.46
N ARG A 52 -8.45 13.57 0.55
CA ARG A 52 -9.20 14.83 0.39
C ARG A 52 -8.40 16.10 0.67
N SER A 53 -7.07 16.02 0.75
CA SER A 53 -6.24 17.22 0.98
C SER A 53 -6.49 18.25 -0.13
N ARG A 54 -6.88 19.47 0.24
CA ARG A 54 -7.12 20.56 -0.72
C ARG A 54 -5.81 21.11 -1.30
N VAL A 55 -4.71 20.93 -0.59
CA VAL A 55 -3.39 21.49 -0.93
C VAL A 55 -2.55 20.46 -1.70
N HIS A 56 -2.44 19.23 -1.19
CA HIS A 56 -1.60 18.18 -1.78
C HIS A 56 -2.27 16.80 -1.71
N PRO A 57 -3.22 16.50 -2.64
CA PRO A 57 -3.93 15.22 -2.66
C PRO A 57 -3.00 14.00 -2.76
N GLY A 58 -1.88 14.12 -3.48
CA GLY A 58 -0.89 13.05 -3.67
C GLY A 58 0.10 12.87 -2.51
N TRP A 59 0.02 13.65 -1.43
CA TRP A 59 1.02 13.62 -0.37
C TRP A 59 1.11 12.27 0.34
N SER A 60 -0.03 11.70 0.75
CA SER A 60 -0.05 10.37 1.39
C SER A 60 0.45 9.29 0.45
N VAL A 61 0.07 9.33 -0.84
CA VAL A 61 0.58 8.41 -1.85
C VAL A 61 2.11 8.52 -1.97
N ARG A 62 2.65 9.75 -1.96
CA ARG A 62 4.09 9.98 -1.99
C ARG A 62 4.78 9.40 -0.74
N GLN A 63 4.22 9.60 0.45
CA GLN A 63 4.79 9.04 1.68
C GLN A 63 4.80 7.51 1.67
N ILE A 64 3.76 6.89 1.11
CA ILE A 64 3.70 5.44 0.94
C ILE A 64 4.73 4.98 -0.10
N LEU A 65 4.80 5.65 -1.26
CA LEU A 65 5.77 5.36 -2.31
C LEU A 65 7.20 5.26 -1.76
N VAL A 66 7.61 6.29 -1.01
CA VAL A 66 8.96 6.38 -0.43
C VAL A 66 9.15 5.57 0.85
N GLY A 67 8.19 4.71 1.22
CA GLY A 67 8.32 3.80 2.36
C GLY A 67 8.26 4.47 3.73
N LYS A 68 7.76 5.71 3.82
CA LYS A 68 7.56 6.43 5.09
C LYS A 68 6.23 6.10 5.77
N GLN A 69 5.27 5.59 5.01
CA GLN A 69 3.93 5.23 5.50
C GLN A 69 3.47 3.90 4.92
N SER A 70 2.63 3.19 5.69
CA SER A 70 1.87 2.03 5.20
C SER A 70 0.60 2.49 4.48
N PHE A 71 0.03 1.59 3.68
CA PHE A 71 -1.34 1.77 3.20
C PHE A 71 -2.33 1.55 4.33
N PRO A 72 -3.27 2.48 4.56
CA PRO A 72 -4.51 2.16 5.23
C PRO A 72 -5.29 1.12 4.41
N LEU A 73 -5.87 0.11 5.06
CA LEU A 73 -6.55 -1.00 4.36
C LEU A 73 -7.70 -0.52 3.45
N ASP A 74 -8.47 0.49 3.87
CA ASP A 74 -9.53 1.12 3.06
C ASP A 74 -8.97 1.73 1.77
N ARG A 75 -7.80 2.37 1.85
CA ARG A 75 -7.12 2.96 0.68
C ARG A 75 -6.52 1.92 -0.23
N LEU A 76 -6.00 0.82 0.34
CA LEU A 76 -5.49 -0.29 -0.45
C LEU A 76 -6.62 -1.00 -1.21
N LYS A 77 -7.80 -1.14 -0.60
CA LYS A 77 -9.01 -1.65 -1.27
C LYS A 77 -9.46 -0.74 -2.41
N ALA A 78 -9.56 0.56 -2.15
CA ALA A 78 -9.87 1.53 -3.21
C ALA A 78 -8.84 1.49 -4.35
N PHE A 79 -7.57 1.24 -4.02
CA PHE A 79 -6.52 1.13 -5.03
C PHE A 79 -6.64 -0.15 -5.86
N ALA A 80 -6.92 -1.28 -5.21
CA ALA A 80 -7.19 -2.56 -5.85
C ALA A 80 -8.36 -2.44 -6.84
N GLU A 81 -9.46 -1.83 -6.42
CA GLU A 81 -10.63 -1.56 -7.26
C GLU A 81 -10.28 -0.61 -8.42
N PHE A 82 -9.61 0.51 -8.13
CA PHE A 82 -9.21 1.48 -9.15
C PHE A 82 -8.31 0.86 -10.22
N LEU A 83 -7.42 -0.05 -9.86
CA LEU A 83 -6.55 -0.76 -10.80
C LEU A 83 -7.17 -2.01 -11.41
N GLU A 84 -8.36 -2.43 -10.97
CA GLU A 84 -8.96 -3.72 -11.30
C GLU A 84 -8.00 -4.89 -10.98
N TYR A 85 -7.22 -4.75 -9.90
CA TYR A 85 -6.20 -5.69 -9.48
C TYR A 85 -6.67 -6.44 -8.21
N PRO A 86 -6.65 -7.78 -8.16
CA PRO A 86 -7.15 -8.53 -7.01
C PRO A 86 -6.44 -8.15 -5.69
N LEU A 87 -7.23 -7.77 -4.68
CA LEU A 87 -6.68 -7.39 -3.36
C LEU A 87 -5.85 -8.52 -2.74
N ASP A 88 -6.29 -9.77 -2.87
CA ASP A 88 -5.57 -10.91 -2.31
C ASP A 88 -4.17 -11.08 -2.91
N ASP A 89 -4.00 -10.75 -4.20
CA ASP A 89 -2.69 -10.79 -4.85
C ASP A 89 -1.78 -9.66 -4.35
N ILE A 90 -2.34 -8.46 -4.12
CA ILE A 90 -1.61 -7.35 -3.47
C ILE A 90 -1.15 -7.78 -2.07
N LEU A 91 -2.02 -8.42 -1.29
CA LEU A 91 -1.73 -8.82 0.09
C LEU A 91 -0.65 -9.91 0.20
N ARG A 92 -0.39 -10.69 -0.86
CA ARG A 92 0.75 -11.63 -0.90
C ARG A 92 2.11 -10.95 -0.81
N HIS A 93 2.18 -9.66 -1.12
CA HIS A 93 3.40 -8.86 -1.03
C HIS A 93 3.54 -8.12 0.31
N GLN A 94 2.68 -8.42 1.29
CA GLN A 94 2.76 -7.85 2.61
C GLN A 94 4.05 -8.30 3.33
N ILE A 95 4.72 -7.36 3.98
CA ILE A 95 5.95 -7.59 4.75
C ILE A 95 5.88 -6.90 6.12
N ASP A 96 6.84 -7.23 6.99
CA ASP A 96 7.07 -6.49 8.21
C ASP A 96 7.62 -5.07 7.89
N PRO A 97 7.22 -4.01 8.63
CA PRO A 97 7.73 -2.66 8.41
C PRO A 97 9.26 -2.56 8.43
N SER A 98 9.94 -3.36 9.27
CA SER A 98 11.40 -3.34 9.42
C SER A 98 12.15 -3.76 8.16
N ALA A 99 11.49 -4.49 7.25
CA ALA A 99 12.07 -4.89 5.97
C ALA A 99 11.99 -3.79 4.88
N VAL A 100 11.27 -2.69 5.14
CA VAL A 100 11.30 -1.51 4.27
C VAL A 100 12.47 -0.62 4.67
N THR A 101 13.50 -0.59 3.83
CA THR A 101 14.71 0.21 4.05
C THR A 101 14.80 1.34 3.02
N THR A 102 15.57 2.37 3.34
CA THR A 102 15.91 3.44 2.39
C THR A 102 16.55 2.87 1.13
N GLU A 103 17.45 1.91 1.29
CA GLU A 103 18.17 1.29 0.18
C GLU A 103 17.26 0.43 -0.70
N SER A 104 16.40 -0.42 -0.12
CA SER A 104 15.47 -1.22 -0.91
C SER A 104 14.45 -0.34 -1.63
N THR A 105 14.08 0.80 -1.05
CA THR A 105 13.22 1.79 -1.70
C THR A 105 13.95 2.53 -2.83
N ARG A 106 15.23 2.89 -2.64
CA ARG A 106 16.07 3.52 -3.68
C ARG A 106 16.17 2.62 -4.92
N LEU A 107 16.57 1.36 -4.72
CA LEU A 107 16.69 0.38 -5.80
C LEU A 107 15.36 0.16 -6.54
N ALA A 108 14.25 0.08 -5.80
CA ALA A 108 12.93 -0.08 -6.41
C ALA A 108 12.51 1.15 -7.25
N LEU A 109 12.82 2.36 -6.79
CA LEU A 109 12.55 3.60 -7.54
C LEU A 109 13.39 3.66 -8.83
N GLU A 110 14.66 3.30 -8.78
CA GLU A 110 15.54 3.25 -9.95
C GLU A 110 15.05 2.24 -10.98
N ALA A 111 14.74 1.02 -10.55
CA ALA A 111 14.24 -0.04 -11.42
C ALA A 111 12.91 0.30 -12.12
N ASN A 112 12.13 1.23 -11.56
CA ASN A 112 10.86 1.68 -12.12
C ASN A 112 10.97 3.03 -12.86
N GLY A 113 12.17 3.60 -13.03
CA GLY A 113 12.36 4.89 -13.70
C GLY A 113 11.81 6.07 -12.90
N MET A 114 11.77 5.98 -11.57
CA MET A 114 11.20 6.97 -10.65
C MET A 114 12.23 7.64 -9.71
N PRO A 115 13.50 7.91 -10.11
CA PRO A 115 14.51 8.42 -9.19
C PRO A 115 14.20 9.81 -8.63
N PHE A 116 13.35 10.59 -9.30
CA PHE A 116 12.91 11.92 -8.86
C PHE A 116 12.06 11.91 -7.57
N TYR A 117 11.58 10.74 -7.14
CA TYR A 117 10.92 10.56 -5.84
C TYR A 117 11.87 10.15 -4.71
N MET A 118 13.17 9.99 -4.96
CA MET A 118 14.13 9.64 -3.91
C MET A 118 14.02 10.62 -2.73
N PRO A 119 13.97 10.10 -1.48
CA PRO A 119 14.10 10.95 -0.30
C PRO A 119 15.45 11.69 -0.38
N ARG A 120 15.42 13.02 -0.24
CA ARG A 120 16.63 13.81 0.00
C ARG A 120 17.05 13.71 1.45
#